data_AF-A0A5K3EZL6-F1
#
_entry.id   AF-A0A5K3EZL6-F1
#
_cell.length_a   1.000
_cell.length_b   1.000
_cell.length_c   1.000
_cell.angle_alpha   90.00
_cell.angle_beta   90.00
_cell.angle_gamma   90.00
#
_symmetry.space_group_name_H-M   'P 1'
#
loop_
_entity.id
_entity.type
_entity.pdbx_description
1 polymer ?
#
loop_
_entity_poly.entity_id
_entity_poly.type
_entity_poly.pdbx_seq_one_letter_code
_entity_poly.pdbx_strand_id
1 'polypeptide(L)'
;VDGGFTFYHVPSRNFPSLENQNALNFLMQWSMKGRLHCQCYSFDETFKTYDFQKFATAFFNSDVVRGTLETDEGLPSEECEVEAIHVPCSLLSMDIFNRCVGVVTHPTGRIKSCFEEYHNSVLINDCLKRVLVQFV
;
A
#
# COMPACT_ATOMS: atom_id res chain seq x y z
N VAL A 1 -6.36 -29.55 -18.98
CA VAL A 1 -5.27 -28.69 -18.49
C VAL A 1 -5.56 -27.33 -19.08
N ASP A 2 -6.48 -26.59 -18.45
CA ASP A 2 -6.89 -25.29 -18.95
C ASP A 2 -5.86 -24.25 -18.52
N GLY A 3 -5.36 -23.47 -19.48
CA GLY A 3 -4.31 -22.46 -19.31
C GLY A 3 -4.59 -21.52 -18.14
N GLY A 4 -3.66 -21.54 -17.19
CA GLY A 4 -3.65 -20.69 -16.02
C GLY A 4 -2.25 -20.10 -15.85
N PHE A 5 -2.19 -18.95 -15.18
CA PHE A 5 -0.95 -18.24 -14.89
C PHE A 5 0.06 -19.13 -14.17
N THR A 6 1.27 -19.23 -14.71
CA THR A 6 2.43 -19.74 -13.98
C THR A 6 3.19 -18.57 -13.37
N PHE A 7 3.46 -18.64 -12.06
CA PHE A 7 4.15 -17.57 -11.33
C PHE A 7 5.59 -17.96 -11.00
N TYR A 8 6.49 -16.98 -11.08
CA TYR A 8 7.91 -17.15 -10.76
C TYR A 8 8.32 -16.07 -9.77
N HIS A 9 8.88 -16.47 -8.63
CA HIS A 9 9.44 -15.53 -7.66
C HIS A 9 10.73 -14.90 -8.20
N VAL A 10 10.85 -13.57 -8.11
CA VAL A 10 11.99 -12.78 -8.59
C VAL A 10 12.66 -12.06 -7.41
N PRO A 11 13.41 -12.78 -6.54
CA PRO A 11 13.98 -12.22 -5.32
C PRO A 11 15.07 -11.18 -5.58
N SER A 12 15.69 -11.19 -6.76
CA SER A 12 16.75 -10.24 -7.12
C SER A 12 16.23 -8.89 -7.60
N ARG A 13 14.91 -8.65 -7.56
CA ARG A 13 14.32 -7.38 -7.99
C ARG A 13 14.54 -6.34 -6.90
N ASN A 14 15.32 -5.31 -7.23
CA ASN A 14 15.49 -4.15 -6.35
C ASN A 14 14.32 -3.17 -6.51
N PHE A 15 13.97 -2.52 -5.41
CA PHE A 15 12.94 -1.49 -5.34
C PHE A 15 13.57 -0.16 -4.91
N PRO A 16 14.10 0.65 -5.84
CA PRO A 16 14.74 1.93 -5.50
C PRO A 16 13.84 2.84 -4.67
N SER A 17 12.53 2.80 -4.89
CA SER A 17 11.52 3.57 -4.14
C SER A 17 11.42 3.21 -2.65
N LEU A 18 12.00 2.08 -2.23
CA LEU A 18 12.02 1.60 -0.85
C LEU A 18 13.46 1.49 -0.30
N GLU A 19 14.44 1.29 -1.17
CA GLU A 19 15.82 0.97 -0.77
C GLU A 19 16.79 2.14 -0.88
N ASN A 20 16.49 3.17 -1.70
CA ASN A 20 17.41 4.29 -1.84
C ASN A 20 17.48 5.13 -0.55
N GLN A 21 18.59 5.85 -0.35
CA GLN A 21 18.83 6.60 0.88
C GLN A 21 17.72 7.61 1.22
N ASN A 22 17.18 8.31 0.23
CA ASN A 22 16.11 9.29 0.45
C ASN A 22 14.80 8.58 0.86
N ALA A 23 14.44 7.50 0.18
CA ALA A 23 13.29 6.67 0.52
C ALA A 23 13.41 6.12 1.95
N LEU A 24 14.58 5.57 2.31
CA LEU A 24 14.83 5.07 3.67
C LEU A 24 14.74 6.19 4.73
N ASN A 25 15.24 7.38 4.43
CA ASN A 25 15.13 8.54 5.33
C ASN A 25 13.67 8.95 5.52
N PHE A 26 12.87 8.99 4.46
CA PHE A 26 11.43 9.29 4.57
C PHE A 26 10.69 8.19 5.32
N LEU A 27 10.89 6.92 4.97
CA LEU A 27 10.28 5.79 5.67
C LEU A 27 10.63 5.79 7.17
N MET A 28 11.85 6.22 7.53
CA MET A 28 12.23 6.39 8.93
C MET A 28 11.42 7.48 9.64
N GLN A 29 11.17 8.63 9.01
CA GLN A 29 10.36 9.71 9.59
C GLN A 29 8.94 9.24 9.93
N TRP A 30 8.39 8.31 9.14
CA TRP A 30 7.07 7.73 9.36
C TRP A 30 7.09 6.46 10.22
N SER A 31 8.24 6.07 10.80
CA SER A 31 8.41 4.79 11.51
C SER A 31 8.05 3.55 10.67
N MET A 32 8.22 3.64 9.35
CA MET A 32 7.90 2.60 8.36
C MET A 32 9.14 1.84 7.87
N LYS A 33 10.35 2.32 8.17
CA LYS A 33 11.59 1.64 7.74
C LYS A 33 11.63 0.20 8.29
N GLY A 34 11.79 -0.77 7.40
CA GLY A 34 11.82 -2.19 7.75
C GLY A 34 10.46 -2.79 8.11
N ARG A 35 9.37 -2.03 7.96
CA ARG A 35 7.98 -2.50 8.12
C ARG A 35 7.22 -2.60 6.81
N LEU A 36 7.81 -2.11 5.73
CA LEU A 36 7.28 -2.20 4.39
C LEU A 36 8.13 -3.19 3.60
N HIS A 37 7.51 -4.30 3.21
CA HIS A 37 8.12 -5.36 2.43
C HIS A 37 7.56 -5.35 1.02
N CYS A 38 8.41 -5.64 0.04
CA CYS A 38 7.99 -5.75 -1.34
C CYS A 38 8.64 -6.99 -1.94
N GLN A 39 7.82 -7.80 -2.61
CA GLN A 39 8.26 -8.98 -3.32
C GLN A 39 7.81 -8.88 -4.78
N CYS A 40 8.60 -9.46 -5.67
CA CYS A 40 8.33 -9.42 -7.11
C CYS A 40 8.06 -10.83 -7.62
N TYR A 41 7.01 -10.95 -8.42
CA TYR A 41 6.66 -12.16 -9.14
C TYR A 41 6.46 -11.82 -10.62
N SER A 42 6.95 -12.68 -11.51
CA SER A 42 6.63 -12.63 -12.93
C SER A 42 5.65 -13.74 -13.30
N PHE A 43 4.96 -13.59 -14.43
CA PHE A 43 3.98 -14.55 -14.94
C PHE A 43 4.07 -14.67 -16.47
N ASP A 44 3.60 -15.78 -17.02
CA ASP A 44 3.77 -16.20 -18.43
C ASP A 44 2.58 -15.90 -19.35
N GLU A 45 1.42 -15.54 -18.80
CA GLU A 45 0.23 -15.19 -19.58
C GLU A 45 0.00 -13.67 -19.70
N THR A 46 -0.71 -13.23 -20.74
CA THR A 46 -1.12 -11.82 -20.88
C THR A 46 -2.21 -11.49 -19.88
N PHE A 47 -1.94 -10.57 -18.95
CA PHE A 47 -2.95 -10.06 -18.03
C PHE A 47 -3.96 -9.16 -18.75
N LYS A 48 -5.26 -9.41 -18.51
CA LYS A 48 -6.36 -8.56 -18.97
C LYS A 48 -7.14 -8.06 -17.76
N THR A 49 -7.50 -6.78 -17.75
CA THR A 49 -8.10 -6.12 -16.59
C THR A 49 -9.40 -6.76 -16.12
N TYR A 50 -10.19 -7.30 -17.04
CA TYR A 50 -11.43 -8.01 -16.69
C TYR A 50 -11.20 -9.39 -16.06
N ASP A 51 -10.00 -9.96 -16.18
CA ASP A 51 -9.61 -11.24 -15.59
C ASP A 51 -9.01 -11.09 -14.19
N PHE A 52 -9.12 -9.91 -13.56
CA PHE A 52 -8.50 -9.62 -12.26
C PHE A 52 -8.86 -10.64 -11.16
N GLN A 53 -10.12 -11.05 -11.08
CA GLN A 53 -10.58 -12.07 -10.14
C GLN A 53 -9.90 -13.43 -10.38
N LYS A 54 -9.81 -13.86 -11.65
CA LYS A 54 -9.14 -15.12 -12.04
C LYS A 54 -7.64 -15.05 -11.72
N PHE A 55 -7.00 -13.93 -12.05
CA PHE A 55 -5.59 -13.69 -11.77
C PHE A 55 -5.29 -13.73 -10.27
N ALA A 56 -6.06 -13.02 -9.44
CA ALA A 56 -5.88 -12.99 -7.99
C ALA A 56 -6.05 -14.40 -7.39
N THR A 57 -7.08 -15.12 -7.82
CA THR A 57 -7.32 -16.51 -7.38
C THR A 57 -6.15 -17.42 -7.75
N ALA A 58 -5.63 -17.33 -8.97
CA ALA A 58 -4.48 -18.11 -9.40
C ALA A 58 -3.19 -17.73 -8.63
N PHE A 59 -2.98 -16.44 -8.35
CA PHE A 59 -1.79 -15.96 -7.63
C PHE A 59 -1.73 -16.50 -6.21
N PHE A 60 -2.78 -16.33 -5.40
CA PHE A 60 -2.77 -16.75 -3.99
C PHE A 60 -2.89 -18.27 -3.79
N ASN A 61 -3.30 -19.02 -4.83
CA ASN A 61 -3.32 -20.48 -4.84
C ASN A 61 -2.11 -21.12 -5.54
N SER A 62 -1.16 -20.33 -6.04
CA SER A 62 0.08 -20.85 -6.63
C SER A 62 1.02 -21.40 -5.56
N ASP A 63 1.50 -22.63 -5.74
CA ASP A 63 2.49 -23.25 -4.85
C ASP A 63 3.76 -22.41 -4.71
N VAL A 64 4.21 -21.78 -5.81
CA VAL A 64 5.38 -20.90 -5.80
C VAL A 64 5.14 -19.70 -4.90
N VAL A 65 4.00 -19.01 -5.09
CA VAL A 65 3.66 -17.82 -4.30
C VAL A 65 3.49 -18.20 -2.84
N ARG A 66 2.76 -19.28 -2.54
CA ARG A 66 2.50 -19.73 -1.17
C ARG A 66 3.77 -20.17 -0.45
N GLY A 67 4.74 -20.72 -1.18
CA GLY A 67 6.03 -21.12 -0.63
C GLY A 67 7.02 -19.97 -0.41
N THR A 68 6.83 -18.81 -1.06
CA THR A 68 7.79 -17.69 -1.01
C THR A 68 7.24 -16.37 -0.47
N LEU A 69 5.93 -16.22 -0.38
CA LEU A 69 5.30 -14.99 0.11
C LEU A 69 5.63 -14.78 1.58
N GLU A 70 6.33 -13.69 1.88
CA GLU A 70 6.62 -13.29 3.25
C GLU A 70 5.44 -12.48 3.79
N THR A 71 4.75 -13.03 4.78
CA THR A 71 3.69 -12.34 5.52
C THR A 71 3.84 -12.67 7.01
N ASP A 72 3.38 -11.76 7.88
CA ASP A 72 3.46 -11.97 9.34
C ASP A 72 2.53 -13.10 9.83
N GLU A 73 1.36 -13.27 9.19
CA GLU A 73 0.33 -14.25 9.58
C GLU A 73 0.32 -15.52 8.71
N GLY A 74 1.12 -15.56 7.64
CA GLY A 74 1.08 -16.61 6.60
C GLY A 74 -0.13 -16.49 5.66
N LEU A 75 -0.18 -17.39 4.67
CA LEU A 75 -1.42 -17.71 3.95
C LEU A 75 -2.07 -18.95 4.61
N PRO A 76 -3.41 -19.11 4.53
CA PRO A 76 -4.07 -20.34 4.98
C PRO A 76 -3.43 -21.58 4.34
N SER A 77 -3.36 -22.72 5.03
CA SER A 77 -2.60 -23.89 4.55
C SER A 77 -3.19 -24.57 3.31
N GLU A 78 -4.49 -24.44 3.08
CA GLU A 78 -5.20 -25.00 1.92
C GLU A 78 -5.52 -23.91 0.87
N GLU A 79 -6.04 -24.33 -0.28
CA GLU A 79 -6.54 -23.39 -1.30
C GLU A 79 -7.55 -22.43 -0.69
N CYS A 80 -7.35 -21.15 -0.95
CA CYS A 80 -8.13 -20.07 -0.38
C CYS A 80 -9.19 -19.61 -1.38
N GLU A 81 -10.39 -19.35 -0.88
CA GLU A 81 -11.34 -18.52 -1.60
C GLU A 81 -10.80 -17.08 -1.61
N VAL A 82 -10.64 -16.52 -2.81
CA VAL A 82 -10.08 -15.18 -3.01
C VAL A 82 -11.19 -14.28 -3.51
N GLU A 83 -11.37 -13.12 -2.88
CA GLU A 83 -12.26 -12.06 -3.36
C GLU A 83 -11.41 -10.87 -3.83
N ALA A 84 -11.59 -10.46 -5.08
CA ALA A 84 -10.84 -9.37 -5.68
C ALA A 84 -11.77 -8.16 -5.90
N ILE A 85 -11.69 -7.17 -5.00
CA ILE A 85 -12.53 -5.99 -5.04
C ILE A 85 -11.84 -4.87 -5.82
N HIS A 86 -12.52 -4.32 -6.82
CA HIS A 86 -12.03 -3.15 -7.53
C HIS A 86 -12.19 -1.90 -6.65
N VAL A 87 -11.05 -1.32 -6.23
CA VAL A 87 -11.02 -0.02 -5.55
C VAL A 87 -10.92 1.08 -6.61
N PRO A 88 -11.92 1.98 -6.74
CA PRO A 88 -11.87 3.06 -7.72
C PRO A 88 -10.80 4.09 -7.34
N CYS A 89 -9.58 3.90 -7.83
CA CYS A 89 -8.49 4.85 -7.69
C CYS A 89 -8.67 6.00 -8.69
N SER A 90 -9.53 6.97 -8.36
CA SER A 90 -9.75 8.17 -9.20
C SER A 90 -8.62 9.21 -9.10
N LEU A 91 -7.80 9.11 -8.06
CA LEU A 91 -6.70 10.03 -7.78
C LEU A 91 -5.36 9.32 -7.94
N LEU A 92 -4.82 9.38 -9.15
CA LEU A 92 -3.53 8.78 -9.50
C LEU A 92 -2.34 9.68 -9.17
N SER A 93 -2.61 10.91 -8.70
CA SER A 93 -1.60 11.91 -8.39
C SER A 93 -1.68 12.32 -6.92
N MET A 94 -0.50 12.55 -6.35
CA MET A 94 -0.34 13.19 -5.04
C MET A 94 -0.73 14.67 -5.05
N ASP A 95 -1.15 15.22 -6.19
CA ASP A 95 -1.58 16.62 -6.32
C ASP A 95 -2.76 16.98 -5.42
N ILE A 96 -3.54 16.01 -4.96
CA ILE A 96 -4.57 16.28 -3.95
C ILE A 96 -3.97 16.90 -2.68
N PHE A 97 -2.74 16.52 -2.32
CA PHE A 97 -2.03 17.09 -1.17
C PHE A 97 -1.50 18.51 -1.42
N ASN A 98 -1.46 18.99 -2.67
CA ASN A 98 -1.15 20.40 -2.94
C ASN A 98 -2.19 21.33 -2.30
N ARG A 99 -3.44 20.86 -2.16
CA ARG A 99 -4.50 21.60 -1.45
C ARG A 99 -4.23 21.71 0.05
N CYS A 100 -3.39 20.85 0.61
CA CYS A 100 -3.00 20.91 2.02
C CYS A 100 -1.98 22.03 2.29
N VAL A 101 -1.23 22.47 1.28
CA VAL A 101 -0.23 23.53 1.43
C VAL A 101 -0.92 24.86 1.71
N GLY A 102 -0.53 25.53 2.80
CA GLY A 102 -1.14 26.79 3.25
C GLY A 102 -2.39 26.60 4.11
N VAL A 103 -3.10 25.47 4.03
CA VAL A 103 -4.26 25.16 4.87
C VAL A 103 -3.86 24.30 6.06
N VAL A 104 -3.28 23.14 5.79
CA VAL A 104 -2.84 22.14 6.78
C VAL A 104 -1.37 22.29 7.12
N THR A 105 -0.54 22.59 6.12
CA THR A 105 0.91 22.75 6.29
C THR A 105 1.34 24.19 6.02
N HIS A 106 2.47 24.59 6.59
CA HIS A 106 3.21 25.76 6.15
C HIS A 106 3.78 25.53 4.74
N PRO A 107 4.18 26.59 4.00
CA PRO A 107 4.91 26.43 2.74
C PRO A 107 6.19 25.58 2.85
N THR A 108 6.73 25.44 4.07
CA THR A 108 7.88 24.58 4.39
C THR A 108 7.52 23.09 4.51
N GLY A 109 6.25 22.72 4.43
CA GLY A 109 5.75 21.35 4.62
C GLY A 109 5.48 20.95 6.08
N ARG A 110 5.85 21.77 7.07
CA ARG A 110 5.53 21.50 8.48
C ARG A 110 4.03 21.61 8.74
N ILE A 111 3.46 20.66 9.47
CA ILE A 111 2.04 20.70 9.89
C ILE A 111 1.83 21.89 10.83
N LYS A 112 0.76 22.65 10.60
CA LYS A 112 0.36 23.76 11.46
C LYS A 112 -0.29 23.24 12.74
N SER A 113 0.14 23.72 13.90
CA SER A 113 -0.58 23.49 15.15
C SER A 113 -1.94 24.22 15.14
N CYS A 114 -2.90 23.73 15.90
CA CYS A 114 -4.17 24.42 16.15
C CYS A 114 -4.49 24.43 17.65
N PHE A 115 -5.54 25.17 18.03
CA PHE A 115 -6.04 25.10 19.40
C PHE A 115 -6.44 23.69 19.76
N GLU A 116 -6.12 23.29 20.99
CA GLU A 116 -6.41 21.96 21.49
C GLU A 116 -7.93 21.76 21.64
N GLU A 117 -8.44 20.73 21.01
CA GLU A 117 -9.84 20.33 21.04
C GLU A 117 -9.93 18.81 21.18
N TYR A 118 -10.94 18.31 21.89
CA TYR A 118 -11.21 16.89 21.98
C TYR A 118 -12.37 16.51 21.06
N HIS A 119 -12.16 15.51 20.20
CA HIS A 119 -13.21 14.90 19.41
C HIS A 119 -13.26 13.40 19.70
N ASN A 120 -14.36 12.91 20.29
CA ASN A 120 -14.54 11.49 20.63
C ASN A 120 -13.31 10.88 21.33
N SER A 121 -12.77 11.58 22.33
CA SER A 121 -11.57 11.21 23.10
C SER A 121 -10.22 11.29 22.35
N VAL A 122 -10.20 11.78 21.11
CA VAL A 122 -8.96 12.10 20.37
C VAL A 122 -8.59 13.57 20.58
N LEU A 123 -7.37 13.82 21.06
CA LEU A 123 -6.81 15.17 21.16
C LEU A 123 -6.39 15.68 19.77
N ILE A 124 -7.09 16.70 19.30
CA ILE A 124 -6.78 17.48 18.11
C ILE A 124 -5.93 18.68 18.54
N ASN A 125 -4.68 18.72 18.09
CA ASN A 125 -3.75 19.82 18.38
C ASN A 125 -2.97 20.29 17.13
N ASP A 126 -3.36 19.79 15.96
CA ASP A 126 -2.80 20.19 14.68
C ASP A 126 -3.86 20.18 13.57
N CYS A 127 -3.62 20.96 12.52
CA CYS A 127 -4.54 21.12 11.41
C CYS A 127 -4.75 19.83 10.61
N LEU A 128 -3.83 18.86 10.64
CA LEU A 128 -4.01 17.59 9.94
C LEU A 128 -5.05 16.74 10.65
N LYS A 129 -4.91 16.55 11.97
CA LYS A 129 -5.91 15.85 12.79
C LYS A 129 -7.29 16.50 12.67
N ARG A 130 -7.35 17.83 12.69
CA ARG A 130 -8.62 18.57 12.56
C ARG A 130 -9.33 18.28 11.24
N VAL A 131 -8.58 18.18 10.14
CA VAL A 131 -9.15 17.89 8.82
C VAL A 131 -9.56 16.41 8.71
N LEU A 132 -8.74 15.48 9.22
CA LEU A 132 -9.05 14.05 9.17
C LEU A 132 -10.34 13.70 9.93
N VAL A 133 -10.57 14.34 11.07
CA VAL A 133 -11.77 14.15 11.88
C VAL A 133 -13.05 14.67 11.20
N GLN A 134 -12.94 15.63 10.27
CA GLN A 134 -14.10 16.11 9.50
C GLN A 134 -14.54 15.15 8.39
N PHE A 135 -13.69 14.17 8.04
CA PHE A 135 -13.97 13.17 7.01
C PHE A 135 -14.41 11.81 7.57
N VAL A 136 -14.50 11.69 8.90
CA VAL A 136 -15.02 10.51 9.63
C VAL A 136 -16.40 10.85 10.16
#